data_AF-A0A5N9FLI7-F1
#
_entry.id   AF-A0A5N9FLI7-F1
#
_cell.length_a   1.000
_cell.length_b   1.000
_cell.length_c   1.000
_cell.angle_alpha   90.00
_cell.angle_beta   90.00
_cell.angle_gamma   90.00
#
_symmetry.space_group_name_H-M   'P 1'
#
loop_
_entity.id
_entity.type
_entity.pdbx_description
1 polymer ?
#
loop_
_entity_poly.entity_id
_entity_poly.type
_entity_poly.pdbx_seq_one_letter_code
_entity_poly.pdbx_strand_id
1 'polypeptide(L)' 'MKTMTCKDLTGACDLEFQVETFDKIAEMSKKHRMEMFEQGDRAHLDAMGKMKALMS' A
#
# COMPACT_ATOMS: atom_id res chain seq x y z
N MET A 1 -13.02 -2.58 -14.90
CA MET A 1 -12.15 -3.19 -13.87
C MET A 1 -10.82 -2.45 -13.91
N LYS A 2 -10.29 -2.03 -12.76
CA LYS A 2 -8.98 -1.39 -12.68
C LYS A 2 -8.09 -2.26 -11.81
N THR A 3 -6.89 -2.54 -12.32
CA THR A 3 -5.82 -3.18 -11.58
C THR A 3 -4.86 -2.09 -11.16
N MET A 4 -4.52 -2.03 -9.88
CA MET A 4 -3.46 -1.18 -9.35
C MET A 4 -2.58 -1.98 -8.43
N THR A 5 -1.28 -1.72 -8.42
CA THR A 5 -0.35 -2.41 -7.52
C THR A 5 -0.17 -1.64 -6.22
N CYS A 6 0.30 -2.32 -5.17
CA CYS A 6 0.70 -1.64 -3.95
C CYS A 6 1.78 -0.58 -4.21
N LYS A 7 2.75 -0.84 -5.10
CA LYS A 7 3.72 0.15 -5.58
C LYS A 7 3.09 1.38 -6.23
N ASP A 8 2.06 1.21 -7.07
CA ASP A 8 1.34 2.35 -7.68
C ASP A 8 0.66 3.24 -6.62
N LEU A 9 0.35 2.66 -5.46
CA LEU A 9 -0.25 3.33 -4.30
C LEU A 9 0.80 3.79 -3.27
N THR A 10 2.06 3.96 -3.68
CA THR A 10 3.19 4.35 -2.81
C THR A 10 3.55 3.30 -1.74
N GLY A 11 3.22 2.04 -2.00
CA GLY A 11 3.62 0.89 -1.18
C GLY A 11 4.94 0.28 -1.63
N ALA A 12 5.31 -0.84 -1.01
CA ALA A 12 6.63 -1.45 -1.21
C ALA A 12 6.63 -2.70 -2.10
N CYS A 13 5.45 -3.29 -2.37
CA CYS A 13 5.33 -4.57 -3.07
C CYS A 13 4.51 -4.48 -4.37
N ASP A 14 4.61 -5.52 -5.21
CA ASP A 14 3.88 -5.62 -6.48
C ASP A 14 2.48 -6.26 -6.33
N LEU A 15 1.90 -6.26 -5.12
CA LEU A 15 0.59 -6.87 -4.90
C LEU A 15 -0.47 -6.18 -5.76
N GLU A 16 -1.08 -6.93 -6.66
CA GLU A 16 -2.10 -6.44 -7.58
C GLU A 16 -3.49 -6.42 -6.92
N PHE A 17 -4.06 -5.23 -6.80
CA PHE A 17 -5.44 -5.01 -6.39
C PHE A 17 -6.33 -4.91 -7.63
N GLN A 18 -7.08 -5.96 -7.92
CA GLN A 18 -8.06 -6.00 -9.00
C GLN A 18 -9.45 -5.73 -8.45
N VAL A 19 -9.99 -4.54 -8.69
CA VAL A 19 -11.34 -4.17 -8.23
C VAL A 19 -12.05 -3.24 -9.22
N GLU A 20 -13.33 -3.01 -8.96
CA GLU A 20 -14.19 -2.19 -9.82
C GLU A 20 -14.09 -0.70 -9.54
N THR A 21 -13.84 -0.31 -8.28
CA THR A 21 -13.86 1.08 -7.81
C THR A 21 -12.62 1.44 -7.03
N PHE A 22 -12.25 2.72 -7.05
CA PHE A 22 -11.09 3.22 -6.31
C PHE A 22 -11.26 3.06 -4.79
N ASP A 23 -12.47 3.25 -4.25
CA ASP A 23 -12.74 3.02 -2.83
C ASP A 23 -12.39 1.60 -2.38
N LYS A 24 -12.72 0.58 -3.19
CA LYS A 24 -12.32 -0.81 -2.91
C LYS A 24 -10.80 -0.98 -2.92
N ILE A 25 -10.07 -0.27 -3.81
CA ILE A 25 -8.60 -0.28 -3.83
C ILE A 25 -8.05 0.31 -2.53
N ALA A 26 -8.58 1.46 -2.10
CA ALA A 26 -8.13 2.12 -0.88
C ALA A 26 -8.38 1.25 0.36
N GLU A 27 -9.53 0.59 0.44
CA GLU A 27 -9.86 -0.31 1.55
C GLU A 27 -8.96 -1.57 1.58
N MET A 28 -8.73 -2.19 0.42
CA MET A 28 -7.81 -3.33 0.25
C MET A 28 -6.36 -2.94 0.57
N SER A 29 -5.89 -1.82 0.03
CA SER A 29 -4.55 -1.28 0.28
C SER A 29 -4.34 -0.96 1.76
N LYS A 30 -5.37 -0.42 2.44
CA LYS A 30 -5.32 -0.14 3.87
C LYS A 30 -5.25 -1.42 4.71
N LYS A 31 -6.05 -2.43 4.39
CA LYS A 31 -5.99 -3.75 5.05
C LYS A 31 -4.62 -4.39 4.87
N HIS A 32 -4.12 -4.43 3.64
CA HIS A 32 -2.79 -4.96 3.33
C HIS A 32 -1.69 -4.22 4.11
N ARG A 33 -1.74 -2.89 4.14
CA ARG A 33 -0.79 -2.09 4.92
C ARG A 33 -0.81 -2.41 6.41
N MET A 34 -1.99 -2.58 7.01
CA MET A 34 -2.09 -2.98 8.42
C MET A 34 -1.52 -4.37 8.66
N GLU A 35 -1.82 -5.32 7.79
CA GLU A 35 -1.31 -6.68 7.90
C GLU A 35 0.23 -6.72 7.80
N MET A 36 0.81 -5.99 6.85
CA MET A 36 2.26 -5.85 6.71
C MET A 36 2.89 -5.14 7.92
N PHE A 37 2.18 -4.16 8.49
CA PHE A 37 2.59 -3.47 9.71
C PHE A 37 2.61 -4.43 10.91
N GLU A 38 1.57 -5.24 11.09
CA GLU A 38 1.48 -6.26 12.16
C GLU A 38 2.53 -7.37 11.99
N GLN A 39 2.82 -7.76 10.75
CA GLN A 39 3.90 -8.71 10.44
C GLN A 39 5.31 -8.10 10.60
N GLY A 40 5.42 -6.78 10.78
CA GLY A 40 6.70 -6.08 10.89
C GLY A 40 7.49 -6.02 9.58
N ASP A 41 6.78 -6.00 8.44
CA ASP A 41 7.40 -5.94 7.12
C ASP A 41 8.18 -4.63 6.94
N ARG A 42 9.51 -4.75 6.94
CA ARG A 42 10.41 -3.59 6.88
C ARG A 42 10.26 -2.80 5.58
N ALA A 43 9.98 -3.46 4.46
CA ALA A 43 9.87 -2.77 3.18
C ALA A 43 8.66 -1.82 3.17
N HIS A 44 7.52 -2.26 3.70
CA HIS A 44 6.33 -1.43 3.87
C HIS A 44 6.54 -0.32 4.90
N LEU A 45 7.20 -0.63 6.03
CA LEU A 45 7.54 0.38 7.04
C LEU A 45 8.46 1.48 6.49
N ASP A 46 9.46 1.12 5.70
CA ASP A 46 10.36 2.05 5.02
C ASP A 46 9.62 2.92 3.99
N ALA A 47 8.69 2.33 3.23
CA ALA A 47 7.86 3.09 2.29
C ALA A 47 7.01 4.15 3.03
N MET A 48 6.44 3.80 4.19
CA MET A 48 5.73 4.75 5.04
C MET A 48 6.66 5.83 5.62
N GLY A 49 7.89 5.46 5.99
CA GLY A 49 8.91 6.38 6.48
C GLY A 49 9.35 7.40 5.42
N LYS A 50 9.56 6.96 4.18
CA LYS A 50 9.91 7.83 3.03
C LYS A 50 8.83 8.86 2.74
N MET A 51 7.56 8.46 2.83
CA MET A 51 6.43 9.38 2.61
C MET A 51 6.38 10.48 3.68
N LYS A 52 6.71 10.15 4.93
CA LYS A 52 6.81 11.13 6.03
C LYS A 52 8.02 12.05 5.88
N ALA A 53 9.15 11.53 5.40
CA ALA A 53 10.37 12.30 5.20
C ALA A 53 10.25 13.38 4.10
N LEU A 54 9.40 13.15 3.09
CA LEU A 54 9.12 14.12 2.02
C LEU A 54 8.20 15.28 2.45
N MET A 55 7.58 15.21 3.64
CA MET A 55 6.74 16.28 4.21
C MET A 55 7.47 17.11 5.28
N SER A 56 8.81 17.04 5.36
CA SER A 56 9.65 17.85 6.25
C SER A 56 10.47 18.89 5.49
#